data_AF-A0A2V9Q1U8-F1
#
_entry.id   AF-A0A2V9Q1U8-F1
#
_cell.length_a   1.000
_cell.length_b   1.000
_cell.length_c   1.000
_cell.angle_alpha   90.00
_cell.angle_beta   90.00
_cell.angle_gamma   90.00
#
_symmetry.space_group_name_H-M   'P 1'
#
loop_
_entity.id
_entity.type
_entity.pdbx_description
1 polymer ?
#
loop_
_entity_poly.entity_id
_entity_poly.type
_entity_poly.pdbx_seq_one_letter_code
_entity_poly.pdbx_strand_id
1 'polypeptide(L)'
;MRKQKGFSLIELLIVVAIILIIAAIAIPNLLRARISANESSAAGSIRNIVTQEIAYQSAYQQTGYAPALVDLGPPGIPACLPATVPAWNAACLLDGTLSGSDGNGSVKSGYGFGAVGLNSTGTGQNGGTFQSFTTAAVPVTFNQSGTKDFCASEDGVTRANIPAAGNTGGTPAAQGVANAGSAVCSALPFSALQ
;
A
#
# COMPACT_ATOMS: atom_id res chain seq x y z
N MET A 1 -58.77 -7.63 -23.96
CA MET A 1 -57.95 -8.56 -23.14
C MET A 1 -56.59 -8.70 -23.79
N ARG A 2 -55.53 -8.13 -23.19
CA ARG A 2 -54.15 -8.25 -23.71
C ARG A 2 -53.64 -9.65 -23.39
N LYS A 3 -53.33 -10.47 -24.40
CA LYS A 3 -52.64 -11.76 -24.22
C LYS A 3 -51.24 -11.48 -23.65
N GLN A 4 -51.02 -11.77 -22.37
CA GLN A 4 -49.66 -11.83 -21.83
C GLN A 4 -48.99 -13.08 -22.42
N LYS A 5 -47.93 -12.87 -23.21
CA LYS A 5 -47.02 -13.94 -23.61
C LYS A 5 -46.13 -14.22 -22.39
N GLY A 6 -46.29 -15.39 -21.78
CA GLY A 6 -45.40 -15.86 -20.73
C GLY A 6 -44.04 -16.27 -21.30
N PHE A 7 -42.99 -16.11 -20.50
CA PHE A 7 -41.63 -16.55 -20.81
C PHE A 7 -41.58 -18.09 -20.80
N SER A 8 -41.03 -18.72 -21.82
CA SER A 8 -40.90 -20.18 -21.89
C SER A 8 -39.73 -20.66 -21.02
N LEU A 9 -39.87 -21.82 -20.38
CA LEU A 9 -38.79 -22.43 -19.59
C LEU A 9 -37.53 -22.67 -20.44
N ILE A 10 -37.70 -23.02 -21.72
CA ILE A 10 -36.57 -23.23 -22.63
C ILE A 10 -35.84 -21.93 -22.99
N GLU A 11 -36.57 -20.81 -23.06
CA GLU A 11 -35.97 -19.49 -23.29
C GLU A 11 -35.09 -19.09 -22.11
N LEU A 12 -35.52 -19.40 -20.88
CA LEU A 12 -34.73 -19.15 -19.67
C LEU A 12 -33.48 -20.02 -19.61
N LEU A 13 -33.58 -21.30 -19.99
CA LEU A 13 -32.45 -22.22 -19.98
C LEU A 13 -31.33 -21.81 -20.95
N ILE A 14 -31.67 -21.37 -22.16
CA ILE A 14 -30.67 -20.91 -23.14
C ILE A 14 -29.98 -19.64 -22.65
N VAL A 15 -30.74 -18.71 -22.05
CA VAL A 15 -30.17 -17.46 -21.50
C VAL A 15 -29.17 -17.78 -20.38
N VAL A 16 -29.53 -18.67 -19.44
CA VAL A 16 -28.62 -19.07 -18.37
C VAL A 16 -27.37 -19.77 -18.93
N ALA A 17 -27.52 -20.65 -19.93
CA ALA A 17 -26.38 -21.31 -20.56
C ALA A 17 -25.38 -20.30 -21.18
N ILE A 18 -25.86 -19.28 -21.89
CA ILE A 18 -25.00 -18.25 -22.48
C ILE A 18 -24.32 -17.40 -21.39
N ILE A 19 -25.06 -17.02 -20.34
CA ILE A 19 -24.49 -16.28 -19.19
C ILE A 19 -23.35 -17.09 -18.54
N LEU A 20 -23.54 -18.40 -18.35
CA LEU A 20 -22.51 -19.27 -17.76
C LEU A 20 -21.24 -19.38 -18.63
N ILE A 21 -21.39 -19.42 -19.96
CA ILE A 21 -20.24 -19.42 -20.89
C ILE A 21 -19.47 -18.11 -20.77
N ILE A 22 -20.16 -16.97 -20.78
CA ILE A 22 -19.53 -15.65 -20.64
C ILE A 22 -18.84 -15.54 -19.27
N ALA A 23 -19.52 -15.94 -18.20
CA ALA A 23 -18.99 -15.89 -16.83
C ALA A 23 -17.71 -16.73 -16.68
N ALA A 24 -17.65 -17.92 -17.28
CA ALA A 24 -16.49 -18.80 -17.23
C ALA A 24 -15.22 -18.15 -17.80
N ILE A 25 -15.34 -17.31 -18.82
CA ILE A 25 -14.20 -16.57 -19.43
C ILE A 25 -13.94 -15.26 -18.69
N ALA A 26 -15.00 -14.54 -18.32
CA ALA A 26 -14.91 -13.21 -17.74
C ALA A 26 -14.34 -13.21 -16.32
N ILE A 27 -14.76 -14.14 -15.46
CA ILE A 27 -14.34 -14.21 -14.05
C ILE A 27 -12.81 -14.32 -13.89
N PRO A 28 -12.10 -15.28 -14.52
CA PRO A 28 -10.65 -15.39 -14.35
C PRO A 28 -9.90 -14.18 -14.89
N ASN A 29 -10.38 -13.56 -15.98
CA ASN A 29 -9.80 -12.34 -16.53
C ASN A 29 -9.99 -11.14 -15.61
N LEU A 30 -11.18 -10.99 -15.01
CA LEU A 30 -11.49 -9.93 -14.06
C LEU A 30 -10.65 -10.06 -12.79
N LEU A 31 -10.42 -11.28 -12.29
CA LEU A 31 -9.55 -11.52 -11.14
C LEU A 31 -8.10 -11.09 -11.42
N ARG A 32 -7.55 -11.46 -12.59
CA ARG A 32 -6.20 -11.02 -13.00
C ARG A 32 -6.11 -9.51 -13.18
N ALA A 33 -7.13 -8.89 -13.78
CA ALA A 33 -7.18 -7.44 -13.95
C ALA A 33 -7.20 -6.72 -12.59
N ARG A 34 -7.95 -7.24 -11.62
CA ARG A 34 -7.99 -6.69 -10.26
C ARG A 34 -6.64 -6.78 -9.56
N ILE A 35 -5.94 -7.92 -9.66
CA ILE A 35 -4.59 -8.10 -9.08
C ILE A 35 -3.62 -7.07 -9.69
N SER A 36 -3.62 -6.91 -11.02
CA SER A 36 -2.76 -5.92 -11.69
C SER A 36 -3.08 -4.47 -11.30
N ALA A 37 -4.36 -4.14 -11.12
CA ALA A 37 -4.78 -2.82 -10.65
C ALA A 37 -4.33 -2.55 -9.21
N ASN A 38 -4.43 -3.55 -8.33
CA ASN A 38 -3.95 -3.46 -6.96
C ASN A 38 -2.43 -3.28 -6.90
N GLU A 39 -1.67 -4.06 -7.69
CA GLU A 39 -0.21 -3.93 -7.82
C GLU A 39 0.21 -2.55 -8.31
N SER A 40 -0.51 -2.01 -9.32
CA SER A 40 -0.27 -0.65 -9.82
C SER A 40 -0.54 0.42 -8.74
N SER A 41 -1.63 0.26 -7.98
CA SER A 41 -1.97 1.11 -6.85
C SER A 41 -0.90 1.05 -5.76
N ALA A 42 -0.36 -0.14 -5.47
CA ALA A 42 0.68 -0.33 -4.46
C ALA A 42 1.99 0.32 -4.87
N ALA A 43 2.46 0.09 -6.10
CA ALA A 43 3.67 0.72 -6.63
C ALA A 43 3.55 2.26 -6.64
N GLY A 44 2.40 2.81 -7.05
CA GLY A 44 2.14 4.24 -7.00
C GLY A 44 2.13 4.80 -5.56
N SER A 45 1.58 4.03 -4.62
CA SER A 45 1.54 4.42 -3.20
C SER A 45 2.94 4.42 -2.58
N ILE A 46 3.80 3.46 -2.90
CA ILE A 46 5.21 3.45 -2.47
C ILE A 46 5.95 4.68 -2.99
N ARG A 47 5.78 5.04 -4.27
CA ARG A 47 6.37 6.28 -4.81
C ARG A 47 5.86 7.53 -4.08
N ASN A 48 4.57 7.55 -3.73
CA ASN A 48 4.02 8.64 -2.95
C ASN A 48 4.67 8.72 -1.56
N ILE A 49 4.79 7.60 -0.85
CA ILE A 49 5.45 7.54 0.47
C ILE A 49 6.89 8.07 0.37
N VAL A 50 7.67 7.63 -0.62
CA VAL A 50 9.04 8.14 -0.86
C VAL A 50 9.04 9.68 -1.02
N THR A 51 8.15 10.22 -1.84
CA THR A 51 8.05 11.68 -2.03
C THR A 51 7.70 12.39 -0.73
N GLN A 52 6.79 11.84 0.07
CA GLN A 52 6.40 12.43 1.35
C GLN A 52 7.50 12.33 2.42
N GLU A 53 8.30 11.26 2.43
CA GLU A 53 9.47 11.12 3.30
C GLU A 53 10.53 12.20 3.00
N ILE A 54 10.78 12.49 1.71
CA ILE A 54 11.67 13.57 1.30
C ILE A 54 11.10 14.93 1.72
N ALA A 55 9.80 15.15 1.52
CA ALA A 55 9.14 16.39 1.96
C ALA A 55 9.22 16.53 3.50
N TYR A 56 8.99 15.45 4.23
CA TYR A 56 9.09 15.40 5.69
C TYR A 56 10.49 15.77 6.16
N GLN A 57 11.55 15.20 5.58
CA GLN A 57 12.93 15.53 5.92
C GLN A 57 13.23 17.02 5.75
N SER A 58 12.71 17.63 4.68
CA SER A 58 12.89 19.06 4.43
C SER A 58 12.17 19.95 5.45
N ALA A 59 11.01 19.51 5.94
CA ALA A 59 10.19 20.21 6.91
C ALA A 59 10.67 20.02 8.36
N TYR A 60 11.20 18.84 8.70
CA TYR A 60 11.57 18.41 10.05
C TYR A 60 13.05 17.99 10.13
N GLN A 61 13.95 18.92 9.80
CA GLN A 61 15.39 18.66 9.73
C GLN A 61 15.99 18.08 11.03
N GLN A 62 15.43 18.38 12.19
CA GLN A 62 15.88 17.83 13.48
C GLN A 62 15.55 16.34 13.63
N THR A 63 14.46 15.89 13.01
CA THR A 63 14.01 14.48 13.03
C THR A 63 14.59 13.69 11.86
N GLY A 64 14.87 14.35 10.73
CA GLY A 64 15.28 13.67 9.50
C GLY A 64 14.07 13.02 8.84
N TYR A 65 14.15 11.75 8.46
CA TYR A 65 13.00 11.00 7.94
C TYR A 65 11.96 10.64 9.02
N ALA A 66 10.75 10.26 8.61
CA ALA A 66 9.69 9.93 9.55
C ALA A 66 10.04 8.65 10.34
N PRO A 67 9.86 8.63 11.68
CA PRO A 67 10.13 7.43 12.47
C PRO A 67 9.24 6.24 12.05
N ALA A 68 7.96 6.51 11.79
CA ALA A 68 6.97 5.53 11.35
C ALA A 68 6.03 6.13 10.28
N LEU A 69 5.44 5.24 9.47
CA LEU A 69 4.48 5.61 8.41
C LEU A 69 3.29 6.47 8.92
N VAL A 70 2.88 6.29 10.17
CA VAL A 70 1.78 7.06 10.77
C VAL A 70 2.15 8.53 11.00
N ASP A 71 3.43 8.84 11.21
CA ASP A 71 3.91 10.21 11.50
C ASP A 71 3.80 11.12 10.26
N LEU A 72 3.79 10.53 9.06
CA LEU A 72 3.49 11.24 7.81
C LEU A 72 2.01 11.65 7.70
N GLY A 73 1.13 11.00 8.47
CA GLY A 73 -0.31 11.17 8.40
C GLY A 73 -0.85 12.36 9.21
N PRO A 74 -2.18 12.60 9.15
CA PRO A 74 -2.85 13.49 10.07
C PRO A 74 -2.88 12.93 11.50
N PRO A 75 -3.09 13.78 12.53
CA PRO A 75 -3.22 13.35 13.93
C PRO A 75 -4.51 12.57 14.24
N GLY A 76 -5.29 12.20 13.22
CA GLY A 76 -6.59 11.53 13.31
C GLY A 76 -7.63 12.19 12.40
N ILE A 77 -8.91 11.93 12.70
CA ILE A 77 -10.05 12.57 12.04
C ILE A 77 -10.71 13.52 13.04
N PRO A 78 -10.89 14.82 12.73
CA PRO A 78 -10.73 15.46 11.42
C PRO A 78 -9.28 15.78 11.04
N ALA A 79 -9.03 15.82 9.72
CA ALA A 79 -7.71 16.05 9.13
C ALA A 79 -7.16 17.46 9.39
N CYS A 80 -5.83 17.55 9.36
CA CYS A 80 -4.97 18.70 9.06
C CYS A 80 -5.69 20.05 8.97
N LEU A 81 -5.87 20.72 10.11
CA LEU A 81 -6.37 22.10 10.11
C LEU A 81 -5.21 23.06 9.81
N PRO A 82 -5.44 24.13 9.02
CA PRO A 82 -4.42 25.13 8.68
C PRO A 82 -3.97 25.99 9.88
N ALA A 83 -4.45 25.73 11.09
CA ALA A 83 -4.22 26.56 12.28
C ALA A 83 -3.04 26.11 13.16
N THR A 84 -2.43 24.96 12.88
CA THR A 84 -1.27 24.46 13.62
C THR A 84 -0.19 24.00 12.66
N VAL A 85 1.05 24.46 12.87
CA VAL A 85 2.24 23.87 12.24
C VAL A 85 2.16 22.37 12.53
N PRO A 86 2.10 21.49 11.51
CA PRO A 86 1.97 20.07 11.76
C PRO A 86 3.16 19.62 12.61
N ALA A 87 2.89 18.89 13.69
CA ALA A 87 3.96 18.34 14.52
C ALA A 87 4.69 17.24 13.74
N TRP A 88 5.92 16.93 14.16
CA TRP A 88 6.72 15.89 13.52
C TRP A 88 6.04 14.50 13.58
N ASN A 89 5.15 14.24 14.55
CA ASN A 89 4.39 13.00 14.66
C ASN A 89 2.99 13.05 14.02
N ALA A 90 2.72 14.10 13.24
CA ALA A 90 1.43 14.34 12.61
C ALA A 90 1.61 15.32 11.43
N ALA A 91 2.51 14.98 10.51
CA ALA A 91 3.02 15.89 9.49
C ALA A 91 2.01 16.26 8.41
N CYS A 92 0.89 15.54 8.31
CA CYS A 92 -0.18 15.88 7.38
C CYS A 92 0.23 15.85 5.89
N LEU A 93 1.23 15.05 5.56
CA LEU A 93 1.79 14.91 4.21
C LEU A 93 1.16 13.74 3.45
N LEU A 94 0.71 12.72 4.19
CA LEU A 94 0.10 11.50 3.67
C LEU A 94 -1.35 11.37 4.16
N ASP A 95 -2.23 10.79 3.32
CA ASP A 95 -3.62 10.54 3.71
C ASP A 95 -3.74 9.50 4.84
N GLY A 96 -4.82 9.58 5.62
CA GLY A 96 -5.10 8.68 6.75
C GLY A 96 -5.16 7.21 6.37
N THR A 97 -5.65 6.87 5.17
CA THR A 97 -5.75 5.49 4.68
C THR A 97 -4.38 4.85 4.46
N LEU A 98 -3.42 5.64 3.97
CA LEU A 98 -2.07 5.19 3.64
C LEU A 98 -1.14 5.24 4.85
N SER A 99 -1.26 6.28 5.66
CA SER A 99 -0.51 6.41 6.91
C SER A 99 -1.02 5.46 8.00
N GLY A 100 -2.28 5.03 7.92
CA GLY A 100 -2.97 4.22 8.93
C GLY A 100 -3.50 5.04 10.11
N SER A 101 -3.48 6.37 10.03
CA SER A 101 -3.95 7.25 11.10
C SER A 101 -5.48 7.35 11.19
N ASP A 102 -6.20 6.75 10.25
CA ASP A 102 -7.66 6.56 10.30
C ASP A 102 -8.10 5.39 11.20
N GLY A 103 -7.16 4.62 11.74
CA GLY A 103 -7.43 3.46 12.60
C GLY A 103 -7.76 2.17 11.85
N ASN A 104 -7.80 2.18 10.51
CA ASN A 104 -8.08 1.01 9.68
C ASN A 104 -6.80 0.24 9.29
N GLY A 105 -5.66 0.69 9.81
CA GLY A 105 -4.34 0.25 9.38
C GLY A 105 -3.97 0.84 8.02
N SER A 106 -2.67 0.94 7.75
CA SER A 106 -2.09 1.39 6.48
C SER A 106 -2.40 0.43 5.32
N VAL A 107 -3.67 0.28 4.93
CA VAL A 107 -4.15 -0.67 3.91
C VAL A 107 -4.84 0.07 2.78
N LYS A 108 -4.42 -0.19 1.55
CA LYS A 108 -5.04 0.36 0.34
C LYS A 108 -5.03 -0.65 -0.79
N SER A 109 -6.18 -0.81 -1.46
CA SER A 109 -6.32 -1.67 -2.64
C SER A 109 -5.82 -3.12 -2.42
N GLY A 110 -6.08 -3.69 -1.24
CA GLY A 110 -5.67 -5.07 -0.91
C GLY A 110 -4.17 -5.25 -0.62
N TYR A 111 -3.44 -4.15 -0.44
CA TYR A 111 -2.06 -4.11 0.01
C TYR A 111 -1.97 -3.43 1.37
N GLY A 112 -1.12 -3.95 2.25
CA GLY A 112 -0.70 -3.23 3.44
C GLY A 112 0.62 -2.55 3.21
N PHE A 113 0.83 -1.44 3.90
CA PHE A 113 1.99 -0.55 3.78
C PHE A 113 2.70 -0.45 5.13
N GLY A 114 4.02 -0.30 5.07
CA GLY A 114 4.88 -0.04 6.23
C GLY A 114 5.99 0.90 5.83
N ALA A 115 6.43 1.73 6.76
CA ALA A 115 7.61 2.57 6.59
C ALA A 115 8.25 2.82 7.95
N VAL A 116 9.58 2.84 7.95
CA VAL A 116 10.38 3.10 9.15
C VAL A 116 11.57 3.97 8.83
N GLY A 117 11.84 4.92 9.72
CA GLY A 117 13.11 5.62 9.81
C GLY A 117 14.18 4.68 10.37
N LEU A 118 15.38 4.75 9.80
CA LEU A 118 16.53 3.91 10.16
C LEU A 118 17.76 4.78 10.47
N ASN A 119 18.81 4.13 10.99
CA ASN A 119 20.11 4.76 11.26
C ASN A 119 20.00 6.05 12.08
N SER A 120 19.21 5.99 13.15
CA SER A 120 19.02 7.15 14.02
C SER A 120 20.33 7.57 14.68
N THR A 121 20.58 8.87 14.72
CA THR A 121 21.74 9.49 15.37
C THR A 121 21.30 10.46 16.46
N GLY A 122 22.00 10.44 17.60
CA GLY A 122 21.70 11.31 18.75
C GLY A 122 20.61 10.78 19.69
N THR A 123 20.27 11.58 20.71
CA THR A 123 19.31 11.25 21.78
C THR A 123 18.08 12.17 21.77
N GLY A 124 17.69 12.70 20.60
CA GLY A 124 16.58 13.64 20.44
C GLY A 124 15.17 13.02 20.58
N GLN A 125 14.13 13.83 20.33
CA GLN A 125 12.73 13.36 20.27
C GLN A 125 12.61 12.10 19.39
N ASN A 126 11.86 11.10 19.88
CA ASN A 126 11.66 9.81 19.20
C ASN A 126 12.93 9.04 18.81
N GLY A 127 14.02 9.22 19.56
CA GLY A 127 15.20 8.37 19.44
C GLY A 127 16.28 8.90 18.49
N GLY A 128 16.18 10.16 18.02
CA GLY A 128 17.23 10.87 17.29
C GLY A 128 16.84 11.33 15.89
N THR A 129 17.84 11.68 15.08
CA THR A 129 17.68 12.08 13.68
C THR A 129 17.87 10.86 12.78
N PHE A 130 16.81 10.46 12.07
CA PHE A 130 16.80 9.32 11.15
C PHE A 130 17.43 9.71 9.81
N GLN A 131 18.52 9.02 9.44
CA GLN A 131 19.33 9.36 8.26
C GLN A 131 18.91 8.60 7.00
N SER A 132 18.11 7.55 7.16
CA SER A 132 17.58 6.74 6.05
C SER A 132 16.17 6.27 6.37
N PHE A 133 15.46 5.75 5.38
CA PHE A 133 14.15 5.15 5.58
C PHE A 133 13.97 3.92 4.69
N THR A 134 13.04 3.05 5.05
CA THR A 134 12.62 1.98 4.17
C THR A 134 11.12 1.83 4.25
N THR A 135 10.48 1.76 3.09
CA THR A 135 9.05 1.50 2.96
C THR A 135 8.82 0.21 2.19
N ALA A 136 7.75 -0.49 2.53
CA ALA A 136 7.33 -1.70 1.87
C ALA A 136 5.81 -1.76 1.72
N ALA A 137 5.37 -2.47 0.68
CA ALA A 137 3.98 -2.84 0.47
C ALA A 137 3.90 -4.34 0.18
N VAL A 138 3.03 -5.03 0.90
CA VAL A 138 2.83 -6.47 0.72
C VAL A 138 1.33 -6.77 0.56
N PRO A 139 0.94 -7.80 -0.19
CA PRO A 139 -0.45 -8.12 -0.37
C PRO A 139 -1.05 -8.61 0.95
N VAL A 140 -2.30 -8.21 1.20
CA VAL A 140 -3.10 -8.76 2.31
C VAL A 140 -3.24 -10.28 2.16
N THR A 141 -3.51 -10.76 0.95
CA THR A 141 -3.65 -12.18 0.66
C THR A 141 -2.95 -12.55 -0.65
N PHE A 142 -2.03 -13.51 -0.59
CA PHE A 142 -1.29 -13.98 -1.76
C PHE A 142 -2.23 -14.52 -2.84
N ASN A 143 -1.92 -14.21 -4.09
CA ASN A 143 -2.64 -14.69 -5.28
C ASN A 143 -4.13 -14.31 -5.31
N GLN A 144 -4.55 -13.36 -4.48
CA GLN A 144 -5.90 -12.82 -4.44
C GLN A 144 -5.88 -11.29 -4.52
N SER A 145 -5.16 -10.64 -3.61
CA SER A 145 -5.01 -9.18 -3.64
C SER A 145 -3.77 -8.73 -4.41
N GLY A 146 -2.74 -9.58 -4.49
CA GLY A 146 -1.49 -9.30 -5.18
C GLY A 146 -0.59 -10.53 -5.30
N THR A 147 0.38 -10.47 -6.21
CA THR A 147 1.40 -11.53 -6.41
C THR A 147 2.83 -11.03 -6.19
N LYS A 148 3.00 -9.74 -5.94
CA LYS A 148 4.30 -9.09 -5.74
C LYS A 148 4.29 -8.26 -4.47
N ASP A 149 5.43 -8.21 -3.82
CA ASP A 149 5.77 -7.23 -2.79
C ASP A 149 6.54 -6.09 -3.42
N PHE A 150 6.42 -4.91 -2.84
CA PHE A 150 7.15 -3.72 -3.24
C PHE A 150 7.94 -3.17 -2.08
N CYS A 151 9.08 -2.55 -2.38
CA CYS A 151 9.82 -1.79 -1.39
C CYS A 151 10.52 -0.61 -2.06
N ALA A 152 10.85 0.41 -1.27
CA ALA A 152 11.72 1.50 -1.67
C ALA A 152 12.48 2.00 -0.44
N SER A 153 13.59 2.68 -0.67
CA SER A 153 14.38 3.31 0.39
C SER A 153 14.74 4.75 -0.02
N GLU A 154 15.67 5.36 0.69
CA GLU A 154 16.16 6.73 0.44
C GLU A 154 16.74 6.96 -0.95
N ASP A 155 17.02 5.91 -1.71
CA ASP A 155 17.46 5.99 -3.10
C ASP A 155 16.33 6.31 -4.09
N GLY A 156 15.08 6.29 -3.62
CA GLY A 156 13.88 6.59 -4.40
C GLY A 156 13.51 5.54 -5.45
N VAL A 157 14.22 4.41 -5.51
CA VAL A 157 13.96 3.36 -6.49
C VAL A 157 12.96 2.35 -5.94
N THR A 158 11.80 2.29 -6.58
CA THR A 158 10.79 1.27 -6.28
C THR A 158 11.19 -0.08 -6.85
N ARG A 159 11.24 -1.09 -6.00
CA ARG A 159 11.60 -2.46 -6.36
C ARG A 159 10.45 -3.40 -6.07
N ALA A 160 10.40 -4.50 -6.82
CA ALA A 160 9.40 -5.54 -6.65
C ALA A 160 10.06 -6.90 -6.47
N ASN A 161 9.41 -7.76 -5.69
CA ASN A 161 9.83 -9.14 -5.47
C ASN A 161 8.60 -10.06 -5.43
N ILE A 162 8.81 -11.34 -5.68
CA ILE A 162 7.82 -12.36 -5.32
C ILE A 162 7.87 -12.51 -3.79
N PRO A 163 6.74 -12.42 -3.08
CA PRO A 163 6.73 -12.59 -1.63
C PRO A 163 7.38 -13.92 -1.26
N ALA A 164 8.37 -13.87 -0.36
CA ALA A 164 8.82 -15.07 0.32
C ALA A 164 7.61 -15.69 1.04
N ALA A 165 7.57 -17.02 1.16
CA ALA A 165 6.47 -17.72 1.83
C ALA A 165 6.29 -17.16 3.27
N GLY A 166 5.33 -16.26 3.48
CA GLY A 166 5.13 -15.55 4.75
C GLY A 166 4.96 -14.03 4.65
N ASN A 167 5.34 -13.38 3.55
CA ASN A 167 5.16 -11.92 3.37
C ASN A 167 3.73 -11.55 2.96
N THR A 168 2.73 -12.17 3.56
CA THR A 168 1.33 -11.82 3.36
C THR A 168 0.67 -11.59 4.70
N GLY A 169 -0.30 -10.69 4.75
CA GLY A 169 -0.91 -10.26 6.00
C GLY A 169 -1.08 -8.75 6.10
N GLY A 170 -0.80 -8.00 5.02
CA GLY A 170 -1.03 -6.57 4.98
C GLY A 170 -0.03 -5.81 5.84
N THR A 171 -0.51 -4.90 6.69
CA THR A 171 0.34 -3.91 7.38
C THR A 171 1.42 -4.52 8.28
N PRO A 172 1.18 -5.59 9.07
CA PRO A 172 2.23 -6.12 9.94
C PRO A 172 3.36 -6.77 9.14
N ALA A 173 3.02 -7.43 8.03
CA ALA A 173 4.00 -8.03 7.13
C ALA A 173 4.77 -6.94 6.37
N ALA A 174 4.11 -5.87 5.91
CA ALA A 174 4.77 -4.72 5.30
C ALA A 174 5.75 -4.04 6.29
N GLN A 175 5.33 -3.88 7.54
CA GLN A 175 6.19 -3.35 8.60
C GLN A 175 7.37 -4.26 8.89
N GLY A 176 7.19 -5.58 8.84
CA GLY A 176 8.28 -6.55 8.95
C GLY A 176 9.33 -6.39 7.84
N VAL A 177 8.90 -6.20 6.59
CA VAL A 177 9.79 -5.94 5.46
C VAL A 177 10.49 -4.59 5.61
N ALA A 178 9.78 -3.54 6.04
CA ALA A 178 10.35 -2.22 6.28
C ALA A 178 11.43 -2.26 7.40
N ASN A 179 11.16 -2.97 8.50
CA ASN A 179 12.10 -3.18 9.61
C ASN A 179 13.35 -3.96 9.22
N ALA A 180 13.24 -4.85 8.23
CA ALA A 180 14.40 -5.57 7.69
C ALA A 180 15.37 -4.63 6.95
N GLY A 181 14.90 -3.43 6.59
CA GLY A 181 15.69 -2.30 6.13
C GLY A 181 16.11 -2.33 4.67
N SER A 182 16.79 -1.27 4.25
CA SER A 182 17.19 -0.99 2.87
C SER A 182 18.07 -2.10 2.26
N ALA A 183 18.84 -2.84 3.07
CA ALA A 183 19.64 -3.96 2.62
C ALA A 183 18.79 -5.12 2.05
N VAL A 184 17.63 -5.40 2.64
CA VAL A 184 16.70 -6.41 2.11
C VAL A 184 15.97 -5.89 0.88
N CYS A 185 15.65 -4.60 0.85
CA CYS A 185 15.02 -4.00 -0.31
C CYS A 185 15.94 -3.95 -1.54
N SER A 186 17.24 -3.75 -1.34
CA SER A 186 18.24 -3.65 -2.41
C SER A 186 18.92 -4.97 -2.77
N ALA A 187 18.75 -6.02 -1.96
CA ALA A 187 19.27 -7.36 -2.23
C ALA A 187 18.34 -8.18 -3.15
N LEU A 188 18.92 -9.17 -3.82
CA LEU A 188 18.12 -10.20 -4.49
C LEU A 188 17.22 -10.89 -3.45
N PRO A 189 15.91 -11.03 -3.74
CA PRO A 189 15.32 -11.12 -5.07
C PRO A 189 14.57 -9.86 -5.56
N PHE A 190 14.73 -8.70 -4.90
CA PHE A 190 14.08 -7.46 -5.33
C PHE A 190 14.71 -6.92 -6.62
N SER A 191 13.86 -6.67 -7.63
CA SER A 191 14.25 -6.10 -8.92
C SER A 191 13.66 -4.71 -9.08
N ALA A 192 14.43 -3.75 -9.61
CA ALA A 192 13.95 -2.40 -9.87
C ALA A 192 12.79 -2.41 -10.87
N LEU A 193 11.74 -1.64 -10.58
CA LEU A 193 10.68 -1.40 -11.56
C LEU A 193 11.22 -0.44 -12.62
N GLN A 194 11.39 -0.96 -13.84
CA GLN A 194 11.67 -0.15 -15.04
C GLN A 194 10.45 0.68 -15.44
#